data_AF-A0A849DVZ6-F1
#
_entry.id   AF-A0A849DVZ6-F1
#
_cell.length_a   1.000
_cell.length_b   1.000
_cell.length_c   1.000
_cell.angle_alpha   90.00
_cell.angle_beta   90.00
_cell.angle_gamma   90.00
#
_symmetry.space_group_name_H-M   'P 1'
#
loop_
_entity.id
_entity.type
_entity.pdbx_description
1 polymer ?
#
loop_
_entity_poly.entity_id
_entity_poly.type
_entity_poly.pdbx_seq_one_letter_code
_entity_poly.pdbx_strand_id
1 'polypeptide(L)'
;EDDIGRVKIPRWLRQYVGVDVKIDIYAGRDFPDNLSDYKLAVQCGGCMQNRREVLSRIEKCESAGVPITNYGLCISQTQGVLKRVLSPFPAALDAYESVLLTS
;
A
#
# COMPACT_ATOMS: atom_id res chain seq x y z
N GLU A 1 -11.85 -17.83 -1.93
CA GLU A 1 -11.35 -17.35 -3.24
C GLU A 1 -11.42 -15.83 -3.44
N ASP A 2 -12.13 -15.07 -2.59
CA ASP A 2 -12.38 -13.63 -2.80
C ASP A 2 -11.61 -12.65 -1.88
N ASP A 3 -10.63 -13.12 -1.10
CA ASP A 3 -9.92 -12.26 -0.14
C ASP A 3 -9.11 -11.17 -0.87
N ILE A 4 -9.48 -9.91 -0.62
CA ILE A 4 -8.85 -8.73 -1.26
C ILE A 4 -7.36 -8.68 -0.92
N GLY A 5 -6.99 -8.90 0.35
CA GLY A 5 -5.62 -8.76 0.83
C GLY A 5 -4.73 -9.94 0.51
N ARG A 6 -5.29 -11.15 0.52
CA ARG A 6 -4.53 -12.40 0.36
C ARG A 6 -4.48 -12.92 -1.07
N VAL A 7 -5.46 -12.54 -1.90
CA VAL A 7 -5.59 -13.06 -3.28
C VAL A 7 -5.55 -11.95 -4.31
N LYS A 8 -6.46 -10.96 -4.22
CA LYS A 8 -6.64 -9.99 -5.31
C LYS A 8 -5.50 -9.00 -5.42
N ILE A 9 -5.10 -8.35 -4.32
CA ILE A 9 -3.97 -7.41 -4.30
C ILE A 9 -2.68 -8.09 -4.75
N PRO A 10 -2.29 -9.28 -4.24
CA PRO A 10 -1.11 -9.98 -4.72
C PRO A 10 -1.13 -10.28 -6.22
N ARG A 11 -2.30 -10.69 -6.76
CA ARG A 11 -2.46 -10.92 -8.20
C ARG A 11 -2.30 -9.63 -9.01
N TRP A 12 -2.99 -8.57 -8.61
CA TRP A 12 -2.95 -7.28 -9.32
C TRP A 12 -1.57 -6.63 -9.25
N LEU A 13 -0.83 -6.77 -8.14
CA LEU A 13 0.55 -6.30 -8.03
C LEU A 13 1.47 -7.03 -9.00
N ARG A 14 1.41 -8.38 -9.06
CA ARG A 14 2.20 -9.15 -10.05
C ARG A 14 1.90 -8.73 -11.48
N GLN A 15 0.62 -8.53 -11.80
CA GLN A 15 0.19 -8.09 -13.13
C GLN A 15 0.69 -6.68 -13.46
N TYR A 16 0.62 -5.76 -12.49
CA TYR A 16 1.04 -4.38 -12.67
C TYR A 16 2.56 -4.23 -12.83
N VAL A 17 3.35 -4.95 -12.03
CA VAL A 17 4.83 -4.90 -12.08
C VAL A 17 5.37 -5.73 -13.26
N GLY A 18 4.65 -6.76 -13.71
CA GLY A 18 5.05 -7.61 -14.84
C GLY A 18 6.14 -8.62 -14.51
N VAL A 19 6.51 -8.77 -13.23
CA VAL A 19 7.44 -9.78 -12.73
C VAL A 19 6.84 -10.51 -11.54
N ASP A 20 7.35 -11.70 -11.23
CA ASP A 20 6.95 -12.37 -10.00
C ASP A 20 7.56 -11.67 -8.78
N VAL A 21 6.70 -11.33 -7.82
CA VAL A 21 7.08 -10.64 -6.59
C VAL A 21 6.81 -11.55 -5.40
N LYS A 22 7.79 -11.63 -4.49
CA LYS A 22 7.61 -12.30 -3.21
C LYS A 22 6.70 -11.45 -2.34
N ILE A 23 5.62 -12.06 -1.84
CA ILE A 23 4.63 -11.39 -1.00
C ILE A 23 4.42 -12.25 0.25
N ASP A 24 4.71 -11.65 1.40
CA ASP A 24 4.42 -12.22 2.70
C ASP A 24 3.18 -11.53 3.29
N ILE A 25 2.31 -12.30 3.94
CA ILE A 25 1.03 -11.82 4.46
C ILE A 25 1.05 -11.90 5.98
N TYR A 26 0.87 -10.74 6.62
CA TYR A 26 0.75 -10.61 8.08
C TYR A 26 -0.68 -10.20 8.47
N ALA A 27 -1.19 -10.70 9.58
CA ALA A 27 -2.55 -10.42 10.06
C ALA A 27 -2.57 -10.11 11.56
N GLY A 28 -3.64 -9.44 12.01
CA GLY A 28 -3.77 -9.08 13.43
C GLY A 28 -2.67 -8.11 13.87
N ARG A 29 -1.95 -8.47 14.94
CA ARG A 29 -0.83 -7.66 15.48
C ARG A 29 0.53 -8.06 14.93
N ASP A 30 0.57 -9.07 14.06
CA ASP A 30 1.80 -9.56 13.48
C ASP A 30 2.39 -8.51 12.53
N PHE A 31 3.70 -8.45 12.54
CA PHE A 31 4.52 -7.55 11.73
C PHE A 31 5.87 -8.25 11.49
N PRO A 32 6.50 -8.11 10.32
CA PRO A 32 7.80 -8.75 10.07
C PRO A 32 8.85 -8.22 11.04
N ASP A 33 9.67 -9.14 11.58
CA ASP A 33 10.83 -8.77 12.41
C ASP A 33 11.91 -8.04 11.59
N ASN A 34 12.03 -8.40 10.31
CA ASN A 34 13.00 -7.88 9.34
C ASN A 34 12.32 -6.96 8.31
N LEU A 35 11.60 -5.93 8.77
CA LEU A 35 10.85 -5.03 7.90
C LEU A 35 11.72 -4.38 6.82
N SER A 36 12.98 -4.05 7.10
CA SER A 36 13.93 -3.42 6.17
C SER A 36 14.20 -4.22 4.89
N ASP A 37 13.88 -5.52 4.88
CA ASP A 37 14.08 -6.38 3.70
C ASP A 37 12.99 -6.18 2.64
N TYR A 38 11.89 -5.50 2.99
CA TYR A 38 10.77 -5.26 2.11
C TYR A 38 10.94 -3.95 1.31
N LYS A 39 10.43 -3.96 0.07
CA LYS A 39 10.41 -2.76 -0.80
C LYS A 39 9.14 -1.94 -0.68
N LEU A 40 8.07 -2.54 -0.15
CA LEU A 40 6.75 -1.92 0.00
C LEU A 40 5.93 -2.66 1.05
N ALA A 41 5.27 -1.92 1.93
CA ALA A 41 4.22 -2.43 2.80
C ALA A 41 2.83 -2.01 2.26
N VAL A 42 1.87 -2.93 2.27
CA VAL A 42 0.48 -2.67 1.85
C VAL A 42 -0.47 -2.96 3.01
N GLN A 43 -0.94 -1.90 3.66
CA GLN A 43 -1.79 -1.96 4.85
C GLN A 43 -3.27 -2.10 4.48
N CYS A 44 -4.03 -2.88 5.25
CA CYS A 44 -5.48 -2.97 5.07
C CYS A 44 -6.18 -1.64 5.41
N GLY A 45 -7.48 -1.52 5.14
CA GLY A 45 -8.25 -0.31 5.45
C GLY A 45 -8.38 0.02 6.94
N GLY A 46 -7.87 -0.83 7.84
CA GLY A 46 -7.86 -0.55 9.28
C GLY A 46 -9.22 -0.52 9.96
N CYS A 47 -10.27 -1.12 9.37
CA CYS A 47 -11.63 -1.09 9.90
C CYS A 47 -11.78 -1.64 11.32
N MET A 48 -10.87 -2.52 11.73
CA MET A 48 -10.82 -3.12 13.07
C MET A 48 -9.68 -2.54 13.95
N GLN A 49 -8.98 -1.50 13.48
CA GLN A 49 -7.83 -0.90 14.16
C GLN A 49 -8.13 0.53 14.57
N ASN A 50 -7.54 0.98 15.68
CA ASN A 50 -7.64 2.39 16.07
C ASN A 50 -6.58 3.24 15.36
N ARG A 51 -6.76 4.58 15.42
CA ARG A 51 -5.83 5.54 14.79
C ARG A 51 -4.38 5.37 15.26
N ARG A 52 -4.16 5.11 16.55
CA ARG A 52 -2.82 4.96 17.12
C ARG A 52 -2.11 3.73 16.57
N GLU A 53 -2.83 2.62 16.40
CA GLU A 53 -2.28 1.39 15.82
C GLU A 53 -1.89 1.58 14.35
N VAL A 54 -2.71 2.29 13.57
CA VAL A 54 -2.40 2.60 12.16
C VAL A 54 -1.17 3.50 12.06
N LEU A 55 -1.12 4.59 12.84
CA LEU A 55 0.02 5.51 12.85
C LEU A 55 1.31 4.82 13.30
N SER A 56 1.26 3.99 14.34
CA SER A 56 2.43 3.24 14.80
C SER A 56 3.00 2.31 13.71
N ARG A 57 2.16 1.74 12.84
CA ARG A 57 2.64 0.93 11.70
C ARG A 57 3.31 1.79 10.63
N ILE A 58 2.75 2.96 10.34
CA ILE A 58 3.34 3.92 9.41
C ILE A 58 4.72 4.34 9.91
N GLU A 59 4.82 4.77 11.17
CA GLU A 59 6.08 5.17 11.82
C GLU A 59 7.14 4.07 11.79
N LYS A 60 6.74 2.80 12.03
CA LYS A 60 7.66 1.65 11.93
C LYS A 60 8.19 1.45 10.51
N CYS A 61 7.34 1.54 9.50
CA CYS A 61 7.74 1.47 8.09
C CYS A 61 8.68 2.61 7.72
N GLU A 62 8.35 3.85 8.08
CA GLU A 62 9.20 5.02 7.86
C GLU A 62 10.56 4.89 8.54
N SER A 63 10.59 4.43 9.80
CA SER A 63 11.83 4.21 10.56
C SER A 63 12.72 3.14 9.94
N ALA A 64 12.14 2.14 9.26
CA ALA A 64 12.87 1.11 8.52
C ALA A 64 13.22 1.52 7.09
N GLY A 65 12.82 2.72 6.64
CA GLY A 65 13.01 3.18 5.26
C GLY A 65 12.14 2.44 4.24
N VAL A 66 11.02 1.86 4.66
CA VAL A 66 10.12 1.07 3.79
C VAL A 66 8.89 1.89 3.46
N PRO A 67 8.62 2.20 2.18
CA PRO A 67 7.38 2.84 1.77
C PRO A 67 6.15 2.04 2.18
N ILE A 68 5.11 2.72 2.63
CA ILE A 68 3.83 2.12 3.01
C ILE A 68 2.68 2.74 2.21
N THR A 69 1.77 1.89 1.75
CA THR A 69 0.50 2.30 1.12
C THR A 69 -0.66 1.52 1.75
N ASN A 70 -1.88 1.74 1.28
CA ASN A 70 -3.06 1.00 1.71
C ASN A 70 -3.79 0.31 0.55
N TYR A 71 -4.76 -0.55 0.89
CA TYR A 71 -5.54 -1.30 -0.10
C TYR A 71 -6.20 -0.38 -1.13
N GLY A 72 -6.83 0.72 -0.72
CA GLY A 72 -7.53 1.63 -1.62
C GLY A 72 -6.61 2.25 -2.67
N LEU A 73 -5.45 2.75 -2.23
CA LEU A 73 -4.44 3.33 -3.12
C LEU A 73 -3.80 2.27 -4.03
N CYS A 74 -3.42 1.11 -3.47
CA CYS A 74 -2.83 0.00 -4.21
C CYS A 74 -3.78 -0.51 -5.32
N ILE A 75 -5.05 -0.70 -4.98
CA ILE A 75 -6.07 -1.13 -5.95
C ILE A 75 -6.24 -0.06 -7.01
N SER A 76 -6.42 1.20 -6.61
CA SER A 76 -6.66 2.29 -7.56
C SER A 76 -5.48 2.49 -8.52
N GLN A 77 -4.24 2.34 -8.06
CA GLN A 77 -3.04 2.41 -8.88
C GLN A 77 -2.96 1.24 -9.86
N THR A 78 -3.08 0.00 -9.37
CA THR A 78 -2.97 -1.20 -10.19
C THR A 78 -4.10 -1.34 -11.21
N GLN A 79 -5.27 -0.74 -10.96
CA GLN A 79 -6.39 -0.68 -11.90
C GLN A 79 -6.37 0.56 -12.81
N GLY A 80 -5.40 1.47 -12.67
CA GLY A 80 -5.27 2.65 -13.53
C GLY A 80 -6.28 3.77 -13.28
N VAL A 81 -6.92 3.81 -12.11
CA VAL A 81 -7.98 4.79 -11.77
C VAL A 81 -7.57 5.78 -10.68
N LEU A 82 -6.33 5.72 -10.15
CA LEU A 82 -5.91 6.53 -9.02
C LEU A 82 -6.09 8.04 -9.26
N LYS A 83 -5.71 8.56 -10.43
CA LYS A 83 -5.90 9.98 -10.78
C LYS A 83 -7.38 10.41 -10.68
N ARG A 84 -8.31 9.57 -11.13
CA ARG A 84 -9.75 9.83 -11.03
C ARG A 84 -10.26 9.78 -9.59
N VAL A 85 -9.71 8.88 -8.78
CA VAL A 85 -10.05 8.74 -7.35
C VAL A 85 -9.53 9.94 -6.54
N LEU A 86 -8.38 10.49 -6.91
CA LEU A 86 -7.80 11.68 -6.28
C LEU A 86 -8.43 12.99 -6.74
N SER A 87 -9.18 13.02 -7.86
CA SER A 87 -9.76 14.25 -8.40
C SER A 87 -10.63 15.08 -7.44
N PRO A 88 -11.36 14.50 -6.46
CA PRO A 88 -12.08 15.27 -5.45
C PRO A 88 -11.18 15.88 -4.36
N PHE A 89 -9.88 15.56 -4.34
CA PHE A 89 -8.91 15.97 -3.34
C PHE A 89 -7.73 16.71 -4.03
N PRO A 90 -7.89 18.00 -4.38
CA PRO A 90 -6.92 18.72 -5.21
C PRO A 90 -5.48 18.63 -4.69
N ALA A 91 -5.27 18.89 -3.40
CA ALA A 91 -3.93 18.82 -2.79
C ALA A 91 -3.28 17.42 -2.89
N ALA A 92 -4.08 16.35 -2.81
CA ALA A 92 -3.56 14.98 -2.94
C ALA A 92 -3.27 14.62 -4.40
N LEU A 93 -4.10 15.10 -5.33
CA LEU A 93 -3.86 14.96 -6.76
C LEU A 93 -2.58 15.69 -7.17
N ASP A 94 -2.40 16.94 -6.74
CA ASP A 94 -1.20 17.74 -7.04
C ASP A 94 0.06 17.06 -6.49
N ALA A 95 0.00 16.54 -5.25
CA ALA A 95 1.10 15.78 -4.66
C ALA A 95 1.46 14.54 -5.50
N TYR A 96 0.46 13.77 -5.94
CA TYR A 96 0.67 12.61 -6.80
C TYR A 96 1.30 12.98 -8.16
N GLU A 97 0.79 14.03 -8.82
CA GLU A 97 1.29 14.47 -10.12
C GLU A 97 2.72 15.02 -10.06
N SER A 98 3.07 15.74 -8.99
CA SER A 98 4.42 16.28 -8.80
C SER A 98 5.51 15.20 -8.71
N VAL A 99 5.19 14.05 -8.10
CA VAL A 99 6.11 12.90 -7.98
C VAL A 99 6.28 12.19 -9.32
N LEU A 100 5.23 12.12 -10.15
CA LEU A 100 5.31 11.51 -11.48
C LEU A 100 6.17 12.33 -12.46
N LEU A 101 6.22 13.65 -12.30
CA LEU A 101 7.04 14.53 -13.15
C LEU A 101 8.54 14.49 -12.80
N THR A 102 8.90 13.89 -11.66
CA THR A 102 10.28 13.82 -11.14
C THR A 102 10.86 12.40 -11.18
N SER A 103 10.10 11.42 -11.68
CA SER A 103 10.46 9.99 -11.81
C SER A 103 10.70 9.61 -13.27
#